data_AF-A0A410QG70-F1
#
_entry.id   AF-A0A410QG70-F1
#
_cell.length_a   1.000
_cell.length_b   1.000
_cell.length_c   1.000
_cell.angle_alpha   90.00
_cell.angle_beta   90.00
_cell.angle_gamma   90.00
#
_symmetry.space_group_name_H-M   'P 1'
#
loop_
_entity.id
_entity.type
_entity.pdbx_description
1 polymer ?
#
loop_
_entity_poly.entity_id
_entity_poly.type
_entity_poly.pdbx_seq_one_letter_code
_entity_poly.pdbx_strand_id
1 'polypeptide(L)' 'MSNVKNYKEQGSEKWVVNGILEITEEGVLLLNGKPLIRAEFQEESTATTIADLKADFNSLLEKLKYAGLMEIK' A
#
# COMPACT_ATOMS: atom_id res chain seq x y z
N MET A 1 -8.13 32.56 12.66
CA MET A 1 -7.31 31.34 12.84
C MET A 1 -7.73 30.36 11.76
N SER A 2 -6.78 29.85 10.98
CA SER A 2 -7.08 28.92 9.88
C SER A 2 -7.30 27.51 10.45
N ASN A 3 -8.52 26.98 10.29
CA ASN A 3 -8.89 25.61 10.73
C ASN A 3 -8.58 24.56 9.65
N VAL A 4 -7.61 24.84 8.79
CA VAL A 4 -7.28 23.99 7.64
C VAL A 4 -6.51 22.78 8.13
N LYS A 5 -7.21 21.63 8.25
CA LYS A 5 -6.61 20.36 8.65
C LYS A 5 -5.70 19.75 7.58
N ASN A 6 -5.96 20.03 6.30
CA ASN A 6 -5.23 19.46 5.17
C ASN A 6 -4.67 20.58 4.29
N TYR A 7 -3.37 20.55 3.99
CA TYR A 7 -2.71 21.66 3.28
C TYR A 7 -1.55 21.17 2.40
N LYS A 8 -1.26 21.92 1.33
CA LYS A 8 0.01 21.85 0.61
C LYS A 8 1.03 22.64 1.41
N GLU A 9 2.15 22.03 1.78
CA GLU A 9 3.22 22.72 2.51
C GLU A 9 3.86 23.76 1.58
N GLN A 10 3.87 25.03 2.01
CA GLN A 10 4.25 26.17 1.17
C GLN A 10 5.68 26.02 0.66
N GLY A 11 5.87 26.16 -0.65
CA GLY A 11 7.19 26.00 -1.29
C GLY A 11 7.65 24.55 -1.49
N SER A 12 6.79 23.56 -1.22
CA SER A 12 7.07 22.13 -1.44
C SER A 12 6.01 21.47 -2.33
N GLU A 13 6.27 20.25 -2.79
CA GLU A 13 5.25 19.39 -3.45
C GLU A 13 4.48 18.50 -2.46
N LYS A 14 4.70 18.67 -1.16
CA LYS A 14 4.10 17.83 -0.13
C LYS A 14 2.67 18.28 0.20
N TRP A 15 1.75 17.31 0.23
CA TRP A 15 0.40 17.47 0.76
C TRP A 15 0.27 16.75 2.10
N VAL A 16 -0.32 17.42 3.09
CA VAL A 16 -0.52 16.88 4.45
C VAL A 16 -2.02 16.72 4.73
N VAL A 17 -2.39 15.58 5.30
CA VAL A 17 -3.75 15.28 5.78
C VAL A 17 -3.67 15.00 7.27
N ASN A 18 -4.16 15.91 8.12
CA ASN A 18 -4.19 15.72 9.58
C ASN A 18 -5.51 15.08 10.08
N GLY A 19 -6.30 14.51 9.16
CA GLY A 19 -7.56 13.83 9.43
C GLY A 19 -7.64 12.46 8.76
N ILE A 20 -8.85 11.97 8.54
CA ILE A 20 -9.10 10.72 7.81
C ILE A 20 -9.23 11.05 6.33
N LEU A 21 -8.47 10.35 5.48
CA LEU A 21 -8.75 10.27 4.05
C LEU A 21 -9.65 9.06 3.83
N GLU A 22 -10.95 9.31 3.67
CA GLU A 22 -11.93 8.28 3.33
C GLU A 22 -12.00 8.12 1.80
N ILE A 23 -11.87 6.87 1.33
CA ILE A 23 -12.03 6.50 -0.06
C ILE A 23 -13.30 5.64 -0.12
N THR A 24 -14.31 6.11 -0.84
CA THR A 24 -15.60 5.41 -0.99
C THR A 24 -15.47 4.20 -1.91
N GLU A 25 -16.55 3.44 -2.09
CA GLU A 25 -16.56 2.21 -2.91
C GLU A 25 -16.09 2.40 -4.36
N GLU A 26 -16.29 3.59 -4.93
CA GLU A 26 -15.85 3.91 -6.29
C GLU A 26 -14.46 4.57 -6.33
N GLY A 27 -13.94 4.98 -5.18
CA GLY A 27 -12.66 5.68 -5.07
C GLY A 27 -11.48 4.72 -5.13
N VAL A 28 -10.43 5.11 -5.83
CA VAL A 28 -9.16 4.38 -5.87
C VAL A 28 -8.00 5.34 -5.67
N LEU A 29 -7.12 5.04 -4.72
CA LEU A 29 -5.84 5.74 -4.61
C LEU A 29 -4.86 5.11 -5.60
N LEU A 30 -4.29 5.92 -6.48
CA LEU A 30 -3.27 5.47 -7.43
C LEU A 30 -1.89 5.94 -6.97
N LEU A 31 -0.93 5.02 -6.89
CA LEU A 31 0.49 5.33 -6.75
C LEU A 31 1.18 5.02 -8.07
N ASN A 32 1.72 6.04 -8.74
CA ASN A 32 2.33 5.91 -10.07
C ASN A 32 1.43 5.20 -11.10
N GLY A 33 0.13 5.51 -11.08
CA GLY A 33 -0.86 4.92 -12.00
C GLY A 33 -1.34 3.51 -11.63
N LYS A 34 -0.89 2.95 -10.51
CA LYS A 34 -1.32 1.63 -10.01
C LYS A 34 -2.23 1.77 -8.78
N PRO A 35 -3.34 1.03 -8.70
CA PRO A 35 -4.16 0.98 -7.49
C PRO A 35 -3.34 0.60 -6.25
N LEU A 36 -3.50 1.39 -5.19
CA LEU A 36 -3.04 1.07 -3.85
C LEU A 36 -4.23 0.49 -3.09
N ILE A 37 -4.22 -0.83 -2.92
CA ILE A 37 -5.29 -1.58 -2.24
C ILE A 37 -4.71 -2.34 -1.05
N ARG A 38 -5.57 -2.94 -0.23
CA ARG A 38 -5.10 -3.86 0.82
C ARG A 38 -4.54 -5.13 0.16
N ALA A 39 -3.36 -5.54 0.61
CA ALA A 39 -2.82 -6.83 0.22
C ALA A 39 -3.71 -7.97 0.71
N GLU A 40 -3.77 -9.03 -0.10
CA GLU A 40 -4.44 -10.25 0.30
C GLU A 40 -3.77 -10.87 1.52
N PHE A 41 -4.57 -11.63 2.28
CA PHE A 41 -4.08 -12.32 3.46
C PHE A 41 -2.96 -13.31 3.10
N GLN A 42 -1.91 -13.33 3.92
CA GLN A 42 -0.82 -14.30 3.83
C GLN A 42 -0.92 -15.23 5.04
N GLU A 43 -1.18 -16.50 4.77
CA GLU A 43 -1.15 -17.57 5.78
C GLU A 43 0.23 -17.65 6.44
N GLU A 44 0.24 -18.11 7.70
CA GLU A 44 1.46 -18.36 8.44
C GLU A 44 2.32 -19.43 7.73
N SER A 45 3.63 -19.17 7.62
CA SER A 45 4.55 -20.14 7.02
C SER A 45 4.78 -21.31 7.98
N THR A 46 4.50 -22.52 7.50
CA THR A 46 4.80 -23.79 8.20
C THR A 46 5.98 -24.53 7.58
N ALA A 47 6.79 -23.81 6.78
CA ALA A 47 7.91 -24.35 6.04
C ALA A 47 8.94 -25.01 6.97
N THR A 48 9.31 -26.25 6.65
CA THR A 48 10.41 -26.98 7.32
C THR A 48 11.65 -27.10 6.44
N THR A 49 11.55 -26.68 5.18
CA THR A 49 12.65 -26.65 4.22
C THR A 49 12.85 -25.25 3.64
N ILE A 50 14.06 -24.99 3.13
CA ILE A 50 14.38 -23.73 2.44
C ILE A 50 13.52 -23.57 1.17
N ALA A 51 13.22 -24.67 0.49
CA ALA A 51 12.40 -24.64 -0.72
C ALA A 51 10.97 -24.17 -0.41
N ASP A 52 10.38 -24.67 0.66
CA ASP A 52 9.03 -24.29 1.10
C ASP A 52 9.01 -22.84 1.59
N LEU A 53 10.01 -22.43 2.38
CA LEU A 53 10.12 -21.04 2.86
C LEU A 53 10.22 -20.05 1.68
N LYS A 54 10.98 -20.41 0.65
CA LYS A 54 11.08 -19.60 -0.58
C LYS A 54 9.74 -19.51 -1.29
N ALA A 55 8.95 -20.59 -1.32
CA ALA A 55 7.63 -20.58 -1.94
C ALA A 55 6.68 -19.64 -1.19
N ASP A 56 6.61 -19.77 0.15
CA ASP A 56 5.77 -18.91 1.00
C ASP A 56 6.16 -17.43 0.85
N PHE A 57 7.46 -17.15 0.85
CA PHE A 57 7.97 -15.79 0.68
C PHE A 57 7.61 -15.20 -0.69
N ASN A 58 7.76 -15.96 -1.77
CA ASN A 58 7.39 -15.48 -3.10
C ASN A 58 5.88 -15.22 -3.21
N SER A 59 5.05 -16.05 -2.57
CA SER A 59 3.60 -15.81 -2.49
C SER A 59 3.27 -14.48 -1.81
N LEU A 60 3.94 -14.16 -0.69
CA LEU A 60 3.80 -12.86 -0.05
C LEU A 60 4.22 -11.70 -0.97
N LEU A 61 5.36 -11.84 -1.67
CA LEU A 61 5.83 -10.80 -2.58
C LEU A 61 4.86 -10.53 -3.71
N GLU A 62 4.23 -11.57 -4.26
CA GLU A 62 3.21 -11.43 -5.31
C GLU A 62 1.99 -10.66 -4.79
N LYS A 63 1.50 -10.98 -3.59
CA LYS A 63 0.38 -10.28 -2.95
C LYS A 63 0.70 -8.80 -2.71
N LEU A 64 1.92 -8.48 -2.27
CA LEU A 64 2.35 -7.09 -2.05
C LEU A 64 2.48 -6.31 -3.36
N LYS A 65 2.99 -6.93 -4.43
CA LYS A 65 3.05 -6.33 -5.76
C LYS A 65 1.67 -6.04 -6.32
N TYR A 66 0.76 -7.01 -6.22
CA TYR A 66 -0.62 -6.85 -6.66
C TYR A 66 -1.34 -5.72 -5.91
N ALA A 67 -1.06 -5.58 -4.61
CA ALA A 67 -1.63 -4.53 -3.77
C ALA A 67 -1.14 -3.11 -4.09
N GLY A 68 -0.15 -2.96 -4.97
CA GLY A 68 0.51 -1.68 -5.23
C GLY A 68 1.47 -1.24 -4.11
N LEU A 69 1.78 -2.13 -3.16
CA LEU A 69 2.71 -1.87 -2.05
C LEU A 69 4.18 -2.11 -2.43
N MET A 70 4.42 -2.75 -3.58
CA MET A 70 5.76 -3.01 -4.11
C MET A 70 5.79 -2.79 -5.62
N GLU A 71 6.91 -2.25 -6.11
CA GLU A 71 7.12 -2.13 -7.56
C GLU A 71 7.21 -3.50 -8.25
N ILE A 72 6.62 -3.57 -9.44
CA ILE A 72 6.81 -4.68 -10.36
C ILE A 72 7.91 -4.19 -11.32
N LYS A 73 9.11 -4.77 -11.20
CA LYS A 73 10.18 -4.60 -12.17
C LYS A 73 9.84 -5.31 -13.48
#